data_AF-A0AA86ALS3-F1
#
_entry.id   AF-A0AA86ALS3-F1
#
_cell.length_a   1.000
_cell.length_b   1.000
_cell.length_c   1.000
_cell.angle_alpha   90.00
_cell.angle_beta   90.00
_cell.angle_gamma   90.00
#
_symmetry.space_group_name_H-M   'P 1'
#
loop_
_entity.id
_entity.type
_entity.pdbx_description
1 polymer ?
#
loop_
_entity_poly.entity_id
_entity_poly.type
_entity_poly.pdbx_seq_one_letter_code
_entity_poly.pdbx_strand_id
1 'polypeptide(L)'
;MELNDLINKIHKLIEAKELKKIIKQEEMAKRIGVKPRTYTEYIRGTNKPLAMKALLNMLNELDNDDIVKVVRSWKSTETKEVE
;
A
#
# COMPACT_ATOMS: atom_id res chain seq x y z
N MET A 1 4.07 -5.96 15.23
CA MET A 1 4.24 -4.92 14.19
C MET A 1 2.87 -4.31 13.96
N GLU A 2 2.75 -2.99 14.03
CA GLU A 2 1.50 -2.29 13.76
C GLU A 2 1.33 -2.02 12.25
N LEU A 3 0.11 -1.66 11.82
CA LEU A 3 -0.18 -1.40 10.41
C LEU A 3 0.68 -0.26 9.84
N ASN A 4 0.88 0.82 10.59
CA ASN A 4 1.73 1.94 10.17
C ASN A 4 3.20 1.53 10.01
N ASP A 5 3.72 0.59 10.83
CA ASP A 5 5.09 0.11 10.68
C ASP A 5 5.27 -0.62 9.34
N LEU A 6 4.28 -1.46 8.98
CA LEU A 6 4.27 -2.18 7.73
C LEU A 6 4.19 -1.22 6.53
N ILE A 7 3.32 -0.21 6.59
CA ILE A 7 3.18 0.79 5.53
C ILE A 7 4.49 1.58 5.37
N ASN A 8 5.15 1.98 6.48
CA ASN A 8 6.45 2.63 6.44
C ASN A 8 7.54 1.72 5.83
N LYS A 9 7.52 0.42 6.14
CA LYS A 9 8.45 -0.55 5.56
C LYS A 9 8.24 -0.68 4.05
N ILE A 10 6.99 -0.82 3.60
CA ILE A 10 6.65 -0.90 2.18
C ILE A 10 7.05 0.39 1.45
N HIS A 11 6.79 1.56 2.03
CA HIS A 11 7.23 2.85 1.49
C HIS A 11 8.73 2.85 1.21
N LYS A 12 9.54 2.52 2.23
CA LYS A 12 11.01 2.49 2.11
C LYS A 12 11.51 1.48 1.08
N LEU A 13 10.85 0.33 0.94
CA LEU A 13 11.18 -0.67 -0.08
C LEU A 13 10.93 -0.14 -1.50
N ILE A 14 9.89 0.67 -1.69
CA ILE A 14 9.59 1.30 -2.98
C ILE A 14 10.66 2.36 -3.30
N GLU A 15 11.05 3.20 -2.33
CA GLU A 15 12.15 4.17 -2.50
C GLU A 15 13.47 3.47 -2.83
N ALA A 16 13.78 2.36 -2.15
CA ALA A 16 14.99 1.58 -2.39
C ALA A 16 15.04 1.01 -3.82
N LYS A 17 13.88 0.63 -4.38
CA LYS A 17 13.76 0.14 -5.75
C LYS A 17 13.99 1.24 -6.80
N GLU A 18 13.69 2.50 -6.49
CA GLU A 18 13.82 3.64 -7.40
C GLU A 18 15.17 4.35 -7.24
N LEU A 19 16.27 3.60 -7.16
CA LEU A 19 17.64 4.13 -7.00
C LEU A 19 17.79 5.06 -5.78
N LYS A 20 17.08 4.77 -4.68
CA LYS A 20 17.06 5.59 -3.45
C LYS A 20 16.52 7.01 -3.64
N LYS A 21 15.70 7.25 -4.67
CA LYS A 21 14.94 8.49 -4.77
C LYS A 21 13.97 8.56 -3.59
N ILE A 22 14.06 9.64 -2.81
CA ILE A 22 13.08 9.93 -1.76
C ILE A 22 11.74 10.23 -2.44
N ILE A 23 10.71 9.46 -2.12
CA ILE A 23 9.38 9.63 -2.69
C ILE A 23 8.54 10.44 -1.69
N LYS A 24 7.97 11.55 -2.16
CA LYS A 24 7.11 12.36 -1.29
C LYS A 24 5.84 11.58 -0.94
N GLN A 25 5.34 11.78 0.27
CA GLN A 25 4.07 11.19 0.72
C GLN A 25 2.91 11.47 -0.25
N GLU A 26 2.88 12.66 -0.84
CA GLU A 26 1.87 13.05 -1.84
C GLU A 26 1.95 12.19 -3.12
N GLU A 27 3.17 11.84 -3.57
CA GLU A 27 3.37 11.00 -4.74
C GLU A 27 2.91 9.56 -4.45
N MET A 28 3.23 9.03 -3.27
CA MET A 28 2.74 7.72 -2.85
C MET A 28 1.22 7.68 -2.70
N ALA A 29 0.62 8.75 -2.16
CA ALA A 29 -0.83 8.88 -2.07
C ALA A 29 -1.50 8.79 -3.45
N LYS A 30 -0.95 9.51 -4.45
CA LYS A 30 -1.40 9.44 -5.85
C LYS A 30 -1.28 8.02 -6.42
N ARG A 31 -0.15 7.34 -6.19
CA ARG A 31 0.10 5.97 -6.70
C ARG A 31 -0.89 4.93 -6.16
N ILE A 32 -1.39 5.12 -4.94
CA ILE A 32 -2.34 4.19 -4.31
C ILE A 32 -3.79 4.69 -4.31
N GLY A 33 -4.09 5.79 -5.01
CA GLY A 33 -5.46 6.29 -5.18
C GLY A 33 -6.09 6.93 -3.94
N VAL A 34 -5.30 7.49 -3.01
CA VAL A 34 -5.84 8.15 -1.80
C VAL A 34 -5.45 9.62 -1.71
N LYS A 35 -6.20 10.39 -0.91
CA LYS A 35 -5.85 11.79 -0.61
C LYS A 35 -4.52 11.85 0.18
N PRO A 36 -3.67 12.87 -0.02
CA PRO A 36 -2.40 13.00 0.69
C PRO A 36 -2.54 12.93 2.22
N ARG A 37 -3.57 13.58 2.77
CA ARG A 37 -3.88 13.54 4.21
C ARG A 37 -4.15 12.11 4.69
N THR A 38 -4.93 11.33 3.96
CA THR A 38 -5.24 9.94 4.28
C THR A 38 -3.97 9.10 4.33
N TYR A 39 -3.06 9.29 3.37
CA TYR A 39 -1.77 8.60 3.38
C TYR A 39 -0.91 9.00 4.58
N THR A 40 -0.85 10.28 4.95
CA THR A 40 -0.14 10.74 6.15
C THR A 40 -0.73 10.11 7.42
N GLU A 41 -2.06 10.00 7.51
CA GLU A 41 -2.73 9.34 8.65
C GLU A 41 -2.40 7.85 8.74
N TYR A 42 -2.27 7.15 7.59
CA TYR A 42 -1.80 5.76 7.54
C TYR A 42 -0.36 5.61 8.03
N ILE A 43 0.54 6.50 7.58
CA ILE A 43 1.95 6.51 8.00
C ILE A 43 2.10 6.81 9.50
N ARG A 44 1.26 7.70 10.04
CA ARG A 44 1.24 8.06 11.48
C ARG A 44 0.50 7.05 12.35
N GLY A 45 -0.29 6.16 11.75
CA GLY A 45 -1.13 5.19 12.48
C GLY A 45 -2.34 5.80 13.19
N THR A 46 -2.73 7.04 12.87
CA THR A 46 -3.93 7.68 13.42
C THR A 46 -5.21 7.18 12.75
N ASN A 47 -5.10 6.68 11.52
CA ASN A 47 -6.18 6.00 10.81
C ASN A 47 -5.75 4.56 10.52
N LYS A 48 -6.49 3.58 11.06
CA LYS A 48 -6.17 2.15 10.96
C LYS A 48 -7.38 1.39 10.40
N PRO A 49 -7.62 1.42 9.07
CA PRO A 49 -8.78 0.75 8.49
C PRO A 49 -8.78 -0.74 8.80
N LEU A 50 -9.88 -1.24 9.39
CA LEU A 50 -10.00 -2.67 9.75
C LEU A 50 -9.84 -3.58 8.54
N ALA A 51 -10.32 -3.14 7.37
CA ALA A 51 -10.20 -3.86 6.12
C ALA A 51 -8.73 -4.14 5.72
N MET A 52 -7.79 -3.21 5.98
CA MET A 52 -6.36 -3.45 5.69
C MET A 52 -5.80 -4.56 6.58
N LYS A 53 -6.19 -4.57 7.86
CA LYS A 53 -5.78 -5.63 8.79
C LYS A 53 -6.36 -6.98 8.38
N ALA A 54 -7.65 -7.02 8.03
CA ALA A 54 -8.30 -8.23 7.56
C ALA A 54 -7.63 -8.77 6.27
N LEU A 55 -7.34 -7.90 5.29
CA LEU A 55 -6.64 -8.27 4.07
C LEU A 55 -5.27 -8.88 4.34
N LEU A 56 -4.47 -8.27 5.23
CA LEU A 56 -3.16 -8.80 5.60
C LEU A 56 -3.26 -10.16 6.29
N ASN A 57 -4.25 -10.34 7.17
CA ASN A 57 -4.50 -11.63 7.80
C ASN A 57 -4.85 -12.70 6.76
N MET A 58 -5.74 -12.39 5.81
CA MET A 58 -6.10 -13.32 4.74
C MET A 58 -4.91 -13.68 3.84
N LEU A 59 -4.06 -12.70 3.51
CA LEU A 59 -2.85 -12.95 2.73
C LEU A 59 -1.84 -13.83 3.47
N ASN A 60 -1.77 -13.76 4.81
CA ASN A 60 -0.87 -14.61 5.61
C ASN A 60 -1.30 -16.08 5.68
N GLU A 61 -2.55 -16.41 5.33
CA GLU A 61 -3.03 -17.80 5.25
C GLU A 61 -2.64 -18.48 3.93
N LEU A 62 -2.11 -17.71 2.96
CA LEU A 62 -1.71 -18.21 1.65
C LEU A 62 -0.21 -18.53 1.61
N ASP A 63 0.18 -19.41 0.69
CA ASP A 63 1.59 -19.62 0.39
C ASP A 63 2.21 -18.44 -0.39
N ASN A 64 3.54 -18.44 -0.50
CA ASN A 64 4.27 -17.34 -1.13
C ASN A 64 3.85 -17.09 -2.59
N ASP A 65 3.57 -18.14 -3.35
CA ASP A 65 3.25 -18.03 -4.78
C ASP A 65 1.83 -17.50 -4.96
N ASP A 66 0.88 -17.95 -4.13
CA ASP A 66 -0.49 -17.46 -4.11
C ASP A 66 -0.59 -16.00 -3.65
N ILE A 67 0.19 -15.57 -2.65
CA ILE A 67 0.27 -14.16 -2.26
C ILE A 67 0.67 -13.30 -3.47
N VAL A 68 1.74 -13.69 -4.17
CA VAL A 68 2.21 -12.95 -5.35
C VAL A 68 1.15 -12.94 -6.43
N LYS A 69 0.51 -14.09 -6.71
CA LYS A 69 -0.53 -14.23 -7.73
C LYS A 69 -1.73 -13.31 -7.44
N VAL A 70 -2.27 -13.35 -6.22
CA VAL A 70 -3.42 -12.53 -5.81
C VAL A 70 -3.06 -11.04 -5.87
N VAL A 71 -1.96 -10.61 -5.26
CA VAL A 71 -1.54 -9.20 -5.26
C VAL A 71 -1.26 -8.68 -6.67
N ARG A 72 -0.70 -9.51 -7.57
CA ARG A 72 -0.44 -9.10 -8.96
C ARG A 72 -1.68 -9.13 -9.84
N SER A 73 -2.70 -9.95 -9.51
CA SER A 73 -4.00 -9.92 -10.18
C SER A 73 -4.84 -8.68 -9.86
N TRP A 74 -4.55 -7.98 -8.75
CA TRP A 74 -5.19 -6.72 -8.34
C TRP A 74 -4.88 -5.52 -9.26
N LYS A 75 -4.31 -5.74 -10.45
CA LYS A 75 -4.03 -4.65 -11.41
C LYS A 75 -5.32 -4.08 -12.00
N SER A 76 -5.77 -2.98 -11.40
CA SER A 76 -6.56 -1.89 -11.99
C SER A 76 -7.88 -2.27 -12.66
N THR A 77 -8.96 -2.27 -11.87
CA THR A 77 -10.29 -1.87 -12.34
C THR A 77 -10.42 -0.33 -12.49
N GLU A 78 -9.39 0.45 -12.18
CA GLU A 78 -9.45 1.94 -12.08
C GLU A 78 -8.83 2.71 -13.27
N THR A 79 -8.73 2.12 -14.47
CA THR A 79 -8.27 2.86 -15.68
C THR A 79 -9.36 3.04 -16.74
N LYS A 80 -10.64 3.13 -16.35
CA LYS A 80 -11.75 3.41 -17.28
C LYS A 80 -12.80 4.36 -16.73
N GLU A 81 -12.42 5.50 -16.15
CA GLU A 81 -13.34 6.65 -16.04
C GLU A 81 -12.54 7.96 -16.08
N VAL A 82 -12.24 8.45 -17.29
CA VAL A 82 -12.39 9.87 -17.66
C VAL A 82 -12.59 9.89 -19.19
N GLU A 83 -13.85 9.98 -19.62
CA GLU A 83 -14.22 10.58 -20.91
C GLU A 83 -14.13 12.12 -20.82
#